data_AF-A0A851FM25-F1
#
_entry.id   AF-A0A851FM25-F1
#
_cell.length_a   1.000
_cell.length_b   1.000
_cell.length_c   1.000
_cell.angle_alpha   90.00
_cell.angle_beta   90.00
_cell.angle_gamma   90.00
#
_symmetry.space_group_name_H-M   'P 1'
#
loop_
_entity.id
_entity.type
_entity.pdbx_description
1 polymer ?
#
loop_
_entity_poly.entity_id
_entity_poly.type
_entity_poly.pdbx_seq_one_letter_code
_entity_poly.pdbx_strand_id
1 'polypeptide(L)'
;KDQSCQSEQPPLYFAGSTTLFNALLMKCLEREMMMLCRYTVRRNTPPRFVALLPQEEEVDEQKVQIAPPGFHVIFLPYADDKRHVDFTENVPASREQVDKMKEIIQKLRFKYRTDSFENPVLQQHFRNLEALALDMMEPEEAEDLTSENYWWV
;
A
#
# COMPACT_ATOMS: atom_id res chain seq x y z
N LYS A 1 10.11 -29.72 -41.86
CA LYS A 1 9.48 -28.39 -42.09
C LYS A 1 8.49 -28.24 -40.95
N ASP A 2 9.01 -27.93 -39.77
CA ASP A 2 8.25 -27.97 -38.54
C ASP A 2 7.91 -26.53 -38.21
N GLN A 3 6.66 -26.19 -38.49
CA GLN A 3 6.13 -24.85 -38.39
C GLN A 3 4.96 -24.92 -37.40
N SER A 4 5.26 -24.96 -36.10
CA SER A 4 4.25 -24.73 -35.05
C SER A 4 4.87 -24.63 -33.65
N CYS A 5 5.32 -23.45 -33.29
CA CYS A 5 5.18 -22.96 -31.90
C CYS A 5 5.19 -21.43 -31.95
N GLN A 6 4.22 -20.86 -32.66
CA GLN A 6 3.88 -19.48 -32.43
C GLN A 6 3.28 -19.42 -31.03
N SER A 7 3.95 -18.68 -30.14
CA SER A 7 3.40 -18.36 -28.84
C SER A 7 2.18 -17.47 -29.06
N GLU A 8 0.99 -18.06 -29.17
CA GLU A 8 -0.25 -17.31 -29.13
C GLU A 8 -0.26 -16.50 -27.84
N GLN A 9 -0.24 -15.17 -27.99
CA GLN A 9 -0.48 -14.28 -26.87
C GLN A 9 -1.92 -14.57 -26.41
N PRO A 10 -2.16 -14.85 -25.12
CA PRO A 10 -3.52 -15.07 -24.65
C PRO A 10 -4.36 -13.81 -24.96
N PRO A 11 -5.64 -13.97 -25.33
CA PRO A 11 -6.48 -12.84 -25.65
C PRO A 11 -6.53 -11.87 -24.47
N LEU A 12 -6.46 -10.57 -24.77
CA LEU A 12 -6.44 -9.49 -23.77
C LEU A 12 -7.73 -9.45 -22.93
N TYR A 13 -8.79 -10.11 -23.38
CA TYR A 13 -10.10 -10.13 -22.77
C TYR A 13 -10.75 -11.51 -22.92
N PHE A 14 -11.10 -12.13 -21.79
CA PHE A 14 -11.89 -13.35 -21.75
C PHE A 14 -13.35 -12.99 -21.44
N ALA A 15 -14.26 -13.30 -22.36
CA ALA A 15 -15.69 -13.04 -22.16
C ALA A 15 -16.21 -13.77 -20.91
N GLY A 16 -16.99 -13.07 -20.07
CA GLY A 16 -17.51 -13.59 -18.80
C GLY A 16 -16.58 -13.45 -17.59
N SER A 17 -15.34 -12.98 -17.79
CA SER A 17 -14.38 -12.72 -16.71
C SER A 17 -14.93 -11.75 -15.66
N THR A 18 -15.55 -10.64 -16.07
CA THR A 18 -16.16 -9.66 -15.15
C THR A 18 -17.27 -10.27 -14.31
N THR A 19 -18.14 -11.09 -14.90
CA THR A 19 -19.24 -11.75 -14.19
C THR A 19 -18.70 -12.70 -13.12
N LEU A 20 -17.70 -13.52 -13.48
CA LEU A 20 -17.06 -14.44 -12.54
C LEU A 20 -16.31 -13.68 -11.44
N PHE A 21 -15.55 -12.65 -11.81
CA PHE A 21 -14.79 -11.81 -10.89
C PHE A 21 -15.70 -11.15 -9.85
N ASN A 22 -16.81 -10.56 -10.29
CA ASN A 22 -17.79 -9.94 -9.39
C ASN A 22 -18.47 -10.97 -8.49
N ALA A 23 -18.84 -12.15 -9.03
CA ALA A 23 -19.42 -13.22 -8.21
C ALA A 23 -18.44 -13.69 -7.11
N LEU A 24 -17.16 -13.81 -7.44
CA LEU A 24 -16.12 -14.14 -6.47
C LEU A 24 -15.95 -13.04 -5.42
N LEU A 25 -15.90 -11.77 -5.84
CA LEU A 25 -15.78 -10.63 -4.93
C LEU A 25 -16.91 -10.61 -3.90
N MET A 26 -18.16 -10.67 -4.37
CA MET A 26 -19.33 -10.67 -3.49
C MET A 26 -19.32 -11.84 -2.52
N LYS A 27 -18.96 -13.04 -2.98
CA LYS A 27 -18.92 -14.24 -2.11
C LYS A 27 -17.75 -14.24 -1.13
N CYS A 28 -16.63 -13.62 -1.47
CA CYS A 28 -15.50 -13.47 -0.56
C CYS A 28 -15.82 -12.43 0.53
N LEU A 29 -16.48 -11.32 0.17
CA LEU A 29 -16.97 -10.32 1.13
C LEU A 29 -18.00 -10.92 2.09
N GLU A 30 -19.04 -11.59 1.57
CA GLU A 30 -20.10 -12.22 2.39
C GLU A 30 -19.57 -13.22 3.43
N ARG A 31 -18.44 -13.88 3.12
CA ARG A 31 -17.89 -14.96 3.95
C ARG A 31 -16.65 -14.55 4.72
N GLU A 32 -16.20 -13.31 4.59
CA GLU A 32 -14.96 -12.80 5.19
C GLU A 32 -13.74 -13.68 4.84
N MET A 33 -13.67 -14.14 3.57
CA MET A 33 -12.60 -15.01 3.10
C MET A 33 -11.70 -14.30 2.09
N MET A 34 -10.43 -14.69 2.08
CA MET A 34 -9.46 -14.32 1.06
C MET A 34 -9.06 -15.53 0.22
N MET A 35 -8.66 -15.31 -1.03
CA MET A 35 -8.18 -16.40 -1.89
C MET A 35 -6.67 -16.48 -1.86
N LEU A 36 -6.13 -17.67 -1.58
CA LEU A 36 -4.69 -17.94 -1.69
C LEU A 36 -4.37 -18.32 -3.13
N CYS A 37 -3.40 -17.63 -3.73
CA CYS A 37 -3.02 -17.83 -5.13
C CYS A 37 -1.50 -17.99 -5.28
N ARG A 38 -1.10 -18.74 -6.30
CA ARG A 38 0.28 -18.78 -6.78
C ARG A 38 0.45 -17.74 -7.89
N TYR A 39 1.19 -16.69 -7.59
CA TYR A 39 1.41 -15.57 -8.49
C TYR A 39 2.75 -15.68 -9.22
N THR A 40 2.72 -15.61 -10.54
CA THR A 40 3.90 -15.64 -11.42
C THR A 40 3.77 -14.52 -12.44
N VAL A 41 4.58 -13.46 -12.32
CA VAL A 41 4.44 -12.24 -13.14
C VAL A 41 4.75 -12.49 -14.61
N ARG A 42 5.83 -13.22 -14.88
CA ARG A 42 6.36 -13.45 -16.24
C ARG A 42 6.84 -14.89 -16.35
N ARG A 43 7.04 -15.36 -17.59
CA ARG A 43 7.69 -16.66 -17.81
C ARG A 43 9.07 -16.67 -17.15
N ASN A 44 9.44 -17.79 -16.53
CA ASN A 44 10.71 -18.01 -15.84
C ASN A 44 10.98 -17.11 -14.61
N THR A 45 9.96 -16.51 -14.00
CA THR A 45 10.08 -15.90 -12.66
C THR A 45 9.64 -16.88 -11.57
N PRO A 46 10.33 -16.97 -10.42
CA PRO A 46 9.89 -17.81 -9.32
C PRO A 46 8.49 -17.37 -8.84
N PRO A 47 7.59 -18.32 -8.52
CA PRO A 47 6.27 -18.00 -8.01
C PRO A 47 6.37 -17.36 -6.63
N ARG A 48 5.35 -16.56 -6.27
CA ARG A 48 5.11 -16.10 -4.90
C ARG A 48 3.70 -16.48 -4.45
N PHE A 49 3.53 -16.77 -3.17
CA PHE A 49 2.18 -16.87 -2.61
C PHE A 49 1.61 -15.47 -2.40
N VAL A 50 0.37 -15.27 -2.85
CA VAL A 50 -0.36 -14.03 -2.62
C VAL A 50 -1.73 -14.33 -2.04
N ALA A 51 -2.21 -13.46 -1.18
CA ALA A 51 -3.58 -13.43 -0.71
C ALA A 51 -4.35 -12.36 -1.49
N LEU A 52 -5.41 -12.77 -2.18
CA LEU A 52 -6.36 -11.86 -2.80
C LEU A 52 -7.41 -11.49 -1.75
N LEU A 53 -7.23 -10.32 -1.13
CA LEU A 53 -8.15 -9.79 -0.13
C LEU A 53 -9.29 -9.06 -0.86
N PRO A 54 -10.56 -9.46 -0.68
CA PRO A 54 -11.67 -8.75 -1.29
C PRO A 54 -11.76 -7.31 -0.74
N GLN A 55 -11.97 -6.35 -1.63
CA GLN A 55 -12.09 -4.93 -1.33
C GLN A 55 -13.41 -4.41 -1.92
N GLU A 56 -14.27 -3.89 -1.05
CA GLU A 56 -15.50 -3.20 -1.44
C GLU A 56 -15.18 -1.79 -1.96
N GLU A 57 -16.07 -1.26 -2.80
CA GLU A 57 -15.95 0.12 -3.26
C GLU A 57 -16.29 1.09 -2.13
N GLU A 58 -15.39 2.05 -1.89
CA GLU A 58 -15.61 3.15 -0.95
C GLU A 58 -15.57 4.47 -1.70
N VAL A 59 -16.57 5.31 -1.47
CA VAL A 59 -16.73 6.61 -2.13
C VAL A 59 -16.93 7.69 -1.07
N ASP A 60 -16.21 8.80 -1.21
CA ASP A 60 -16.32 9.95 -0.31
C ASP A 60 -17.61 10.77 -0.52
N GLU A 61 -17.90 11.71 0.37
CA GLU A 61 -19.03 12.65 0.29
C GLU A 61 -19.04 13.44 -1.04
N GLN A 62 -17.87 13.65 -1.62
CA GLN A 62 -17.65 14.37 -2.89
C GLN A 62 -17.84 13.47 -4.13
N LYS A 63 -18.29 12.22 -3.95
CA LYS A 63 -18.41 11.19 -5.00
C LYS A 63 -17.07 10.79 -5.64
N VAL A 64 -15.97 10.98 -4.92
CA VAL A 64 -14.64 10.53 -5.33
C VAL A 64 -14.42 9.12 -4.80
N GLN A 65 -13.98 8.21 -5.67
CA GLN A 65 -13.66 6.83 -5.28
C GLN A 65 -12.38 6.82 -4.42
N ILE A 66 -12.52 6.45 -3.15
CA ILE A 66 -11.40 6.29 -2.20
C ILE A 66 -10.78 4.90 -2.36
N ALA A 67 -11.61 3.86 -2.42
CA ALA A 67 -11.19 2.48 -2.60
C ALA A 67 -11.91 1.87 -3.82
N PRO A 68 -11.19 1.36 -4.83
CA PRO A 68 -11.82 0.70 -5.97
C PRO A 68 -12.33 -0.70 -5.61
N PRO A 69 -13.42 -1.20 -6.24
CA PRO A 69 -13.88 -2.57 -6.02
C PRO A 69 -12.92 -3.57 -6.65
N GLY A 70 -12.60 -4.65 -5.94
CA GLY A 70 -11.77 -5.72 -6.48
C GLY A 70 -11.04 -6.54 -5.43
N PHE A 71 -9.82 -6.97 -5.76
CA PHE A 71 -8.99 -7.72 -4.83
C PHE A 71 -7.63 -7.03 -4.64
N HIS A 72 -7.28 -6.76 -3.38
CA HIS A 72 -5.95 -6.33 -3.01
C HIS A 72 -5.03 -7.55 -2.97
N VAL A 73 -3.97 -7.51 -3.78
CA VAL A 73 -2.96 -8.57 -3.87
C VAL A 73 -1.91 -8.38 -2.77
N ILE A 74 -2.01 -9.15 -1.69
CA ILE A 74 -1.06 -9.12 -0.57
C ILE A 74 -0.01 -10.21 -0.77
N PHE A 75 1.26 -9.83 -0.86
CA PHE A 75 2.37 -10.78 -0.98
C PHE A 75 2.66 -11.44 0.36
N LEU A 76 2.65 -12.77 0.40
CA LEU A 76 2.98 -13.53 1.60
C LEU A 76 4.49 -13.84 1.63
N PRO A 77 5.18 -13.56 2.75
CA PRO A 77 6.61 -13.83 2.87
C PRO A 77 6.87 -15.34 2.88
N TYR A 78 7.94 -15.76 2.21
CA TYR A 78 8.50 -17.10 2.38
C TYR A 78 9.21 -17.24 3.72
N ALA A 79 9.66 -18.45 4.07
CA ALA A 79 10.43 -18.68 5.28
C ALA A 79 11.69 -17.80 5.34
N ASP A 80 12.37 -17.63 4.20
CA ASP A 80 13.61 -16.86 4.10
C ASP A 80 13.42 -15.35 4.31
N ASP A 81 12.20 -14.84 4.09
CA ASP A 81 11.85 -13.43 4.33
C ASP A 81 11.62 -13.16 5.83
N LYS A 82 11.38 -14.19 6.65
CA LYS A 82 11.16 -14.07 8.09
C LYS A 82 12.50 -13.99 8.81
N ARG A 83 12.75 -12.87 9.48
CA ARG A 83 13.95 -12.68 10.30
C ARG A 83 13.70 -13.12 11.74
N HIS A 84 14.63 -13.89 12.29
CA HIS A 84 14.62 -14.20 13.72
C HIS A 84 14.97 -12.93 14.50
N VAL A 85 14.23 -12.68 15.58
CA VAL A 85 14.44 -11.57 16.51
C VAL A 85 14.58 -12.18 17.88
N ASP A 86 15.62 -11.79 18.61
CA ASP A 86 15.84 -12.19 19.99
C ASP A 86 14.86 -11.43 20.89
N PHE A 87 13.99 -12.15 21.58
CA PHE A 87 13.04 -11.56 22.50
C PHE A 87 13.67 -11.45 23.89
N THR A 88 13.60 -10.25 24.48
CA THR A 88 13.89 -10.04 25.89
C THR A 88 12.72 -10.46 26.77
N GLU A 89 12.93 -10.53 28.09
CA GLU A 89 11.85 -10.79 29.04
C GLU A 89 10.71 -9.78 28.84
N ASN A 90 9.49 -10.32 28.73
CA ASN A 90 8.30 -9.48 28.61
C ASN A 90 7.94 -8.92 29.99
N VAL A 91 8.32 -7.67 30.23
CA VAL A 91 7.97 -6.93 31.45
C VAL A 91 6.72 -6.10 31.17
N PRO A 92 5.54 -6.47 31.72
CA PRO A 92 4.32 -5.70 31.51
C PRO A 92 4.37 -4.38 32.30
N ALA A 93 3.84 -3.32 31.69
CA ALA A 93 3.67 -2.03 32.35
C ALA A 93 2.54 -2.08 33.40
N SER A 94 2.62 -1.21 34.41
CA SER A 94 1.55 -1.05 35.41
C SER A 94 0.32 -0.39 34.80
N ARG A 95 -0.85 -0.57 35.43
CA ARG A 95 -2.10 0.08 34.97
C ARG A 95 -1.98 1.59 34.95
N GLU A 96 -1.33 2.18 35.96
CA GLU A 96 -1.10 3.62 36.04
C GLU A 96 -0.24 4.15 34.89
N GLN A 97 0.82 3.43 34.52
CA GLN A 97 1.68 3.79 33.38
C GLN A 97 0.90 3.75 32.07
N VAL A 98 0.07 2.72 31.88
CA VAL A 98 -0.79 2.57 30.69
C VAL A 98 -1.80 3.71 30.62
N ASP A 99 -2.44 4.06 31.73
CA ASP A 99 -3.45 5.13 31.75
C ASP A 99 -2.84 6.51 31.51
N LYS A 100 -1.65 6.78 32.04
CA LYS A 100 -0.91 8.01 31.72
C LYS A 100 -0.49 8.07 30.24
N MET A 101 -0.07 6.96 29.66
CA MET A 101 0.27 6.91 28.23
C MET A 101 -0.96 7.13 27.34
N LYS A 102 -2.15 6.64 27.73
CA LYS A 102 -3.40 6.93 27.00
C LYS A 102 -3.71 8.42 26.96
N GLU A 103 -3.51 9.15 28.07
CA GLU A 103 -3.68 10.61 28.10
C GLU A 103 -2.77 11.31 27.08
N ILE A 104 -1.52 10.86 26.96
CA ILE A 104 -0.55 11.39 25.99
C ILE A 104 -1.00 11.10 24.54
N ILE A 105 -1.36 9.85 24.24
CA ILE A 105 -1.82 9.44 22.90
C ILE A 105 -3.07 10.24 22.48
N GLN A 106 -3.99 10.49 23.42
CA GLN A 106 -5.18 11.29 23.13
C GLN A 106 -4.85 12.74 22.77
N LYS A 107 -3.85 13.35 23.42
CA LYS A 107 -3.39 14.71 23.10
C LYS A 107 -2.68 14.78 21.75
N LEU A 108 -1.97 13.73 21.36
CA LEU A 108 -1.21 13.67 20.09
C LEU A 108 -2.02 13.10 18.92
N ARG A 109 -3.32 12.84 19.10
CA ARG A 109 -4.16 12.24 18.08
C ARG A 109 -4.46 13.23 16.95
N PHE A 110 -4.12 12.85 15.71
CA PHE A 110 -4.50 13.56 14.50
C PHE A 110 -5.19 12.62 13.50
N LYS A 111 -5.89 13.18 12.51
CA LYS A 111 -6.52 12.42 11.43
C LYS A 111 -5.50 12.19 10.33
N TYR A 112 -4.96 10.98 10.25
CA TYR A 112 -4.06 10.58 9.16
C TYR A 112 -4.81 10.48 7.83
N ARG A 113 -4.21 10.99 6.75
CA ARG A 113 -4.61 10.71 5.36
C ARG A 113 -3.38 10.30 4.56
N THR A 114 -3.59 9.48 3.54
CA THR A 114 -2.52 8.97 2.66
C THR A 114 -1.83 10.05 1.84
N ASP A 115 -2.48 11.19 1.65
CA ASP A 115 -2.02 12.37 0.91
C ASP A 115 -1.48 13.50 1.80
N SER A 116 -1.34 13.27 3.12
CA SER A 116 -0.90 14.32 4.06
C SER A 116 0.59 14.64 4.00
N PHE A 117 1.41 13.76 3.42
CA PHE A 117 2.86 13.89 3.42
C PHE A 117 3.41 13.73 2.01
N GLU A 118 4.16 14.73 1.58
CA GLU A 118 4.88 14.69 0.31
C GLU A 118 6.32 14.22 0.55
N ASN A 119 6.97 13.72 -0.50
CA ASN A 119 8.37 13.30 -0.40
C ASN A 119 9.29 14.53 -0.51
N PRO A 120 9.98 14.94 0.57
CA PRO A 120 10.80 16.16 0.58
C PRO A 120 11.96 16.09 -0.43
N VAL A 121 12.53 14.90 -0.65
CA VAL A 121 13.63 14.71 -1.61
C VAL A 121 13.16 14.94 -3.04
N LEU A 122 11.95 14.45 -3.39
CA LEU A 122 11.37 14.70 -4.71
C LEU A 122 10.97 16.17 -4.87
N GLN A 123 10.38 16.78 -3.83
CA GLN A 123 10.01 18.18 -3.88
C GLN A 123 11.23 19.07 -4.14
N GLN A 124 12.30 18.92 -3.35
CA GLN A 124 13.53 19.69 -3.56
C GLN A 124 14.15 19.43 -4.94
N HIS A 125 14.12 18.18 -5.41
CA HIS A 125 14.64 17.84 -6.74
C HIS A 125 13.92 18.61 -7.85
N PHE A 126 12.58 18.63 -7.83
CA PHE A 126 11.81 19.34 -8.86
C PHE A 126 11.90 20.86 -8.72
N ARG A 127 11.97 21.41 -7.51
CA ARG A 127 12.23 22.84 -7.28
C ARG A 127 13.57 23.29 -7.87
N ASN A 128 14.61 22.46 -7.71
CA ASN A 128 15.92 22.73 -8.31
C ASN A 128 15.85 22.71 -9.85
N LEU A 129 15.14 21.75 -10.44
CA LEU A 129 14.97 21.69 -11.90
C LEU A 129 14.17 22.88 -12.43
N GLU A 130 13.12 23.29 -11.72
CA GLU A 130 12.31 24.45 -12.05
C GLU A 130 13.13 25.75 -12.02
N ALA A 131 13.94 25.93 -10.97
CA ALA A 131 14.85 27.08 -10.85
C ALA A 131 15.87 27.13 -12.00
N LEU A 132 16.45 25.97 -12.37
CA LEU A 132 17.36 25.86 -13.51
C LEU A 132 16.66 26.15 -14.84
N ALA A 133 15.40 25.73 -15.01
CA ALA A 133 14.65 25.96 -16.24
C ALA A 133 14.21 27.43 -16.41
N LEU A 134 14.02 28.15 -15.31
CA LEU A 134 13.59 29.54 -15.26
C LEU A 134 14.75 30.54 -15.07
N ASP A 135 16.00 30.06 -15.09
CA ASP A 135 17.21 30.85 -14.80
C ASP A 135 17.09 31.66 -13.48
N MET A 136 16.48 31.05 -12.46
CA MET A 136 16.40 31.62 -11.13
C MET A 136 17.78 31.58 -10.45
N MET A 137 18.04 32.59 -9.61
CA MET A 137 19.33 32.71 -8.93
C MET A 137 19.53 31.62 -7.88
N GLU A 138 18.46 31.24 -7.17
CA GLU A 138 18.46 30.16 -6.19
C GLU A 138 17.11 29.43 -6.23
N PRO A 139 17.09 28.11 -5.98
CA PRO A 139 15.85 27.34 -5.88
C PRO A 139 15.12 27.60 -4.57
N GLU A 140 13.80 27.49 -4.58
CA GLU A 140 12.99 27.50 -3.36
C GLU A 140 13.28 26.25 -2.52
N GLU A 141 13.44 26.43 -1.20
CA GLU A 141 13.58 25.32 -0.26
C GLU A 141 12.22 24.67 -0.02
N ALA A 142 12.14 23.35 -0.23
CA ALA A 142 10.94 22.59 0.07
C ALA A 142 10.79 22.39 1.59
N GLU A 143 9.62 22.71 2.13
CA GLU A 143 9.27 22.42 3.52
C GLU A 143 9.15 20.91 3.74
N ASP A 144 9.84 20.39 4.75
CA ASP A 144 9.78 18.97 5.11
C ASP A 144 8.61 18.69 6.07
N LEU A 145 7.51 18.21 5.49
CA LEU A 145 6.32 17.81 6.22
C LEU A 145 6.50 16.53 7.06
N THR A 146 7.59 15.78 6.86
CA THR A 146 7.85 14.52 7.61
C THR A 146 8.57 14.76 8.94
N SER A 147 9.11 15.96 9.14
CA SER A 147 9.75 16.36 10.38
C SER A 147 8.73 16.60 11.50
N GLU A 148 9.10 16.25 12.73
CA GLU A 148 8.24 16.47 13.90
C GLU A 148 8.07 17.96 14.19
N ASN A 149 6.83 18.39 14.45
CA ASN A 149 6.55 19.77 14.81
C ASN A 149 6.89 20.03 16.30
N TYR A 150 8.15 20.34 16.59
CA TYR A 150 8.63 20.63 17.95
C TYR A 150 8.01 21.85 18.63
N TRP A 151 7.27 22.70 17.90
CA TRP A 151 6.65 23.92 18.45
C TRP A 151 5.36 23.66 19.25
N TRP A 152 4.79 22.45 19.19
CA TRP A 152 3.55 22.07 19.88
C TRP A 152 3.76 21.19 21.12
N VAL A 153 5.00 20.79 21.42
CA VAL A 153 5.41 20.00 22.60
C VAL A 153 6.07 20.91 23.63
#